data_AF-A0A433T2E4-F1
#
_entry.id   AF-A0A433T2E4-F1
#
_cell.length_a   1.000
_cell.length_b   1.000
_cell.length_c   1.000
_cell.angle_alpha   90.00
_cell.angle_beta   90.00
_cell.angle_gamma   90.00
#
_symmetry.space_group_name_H-M   'P 1'
#
loop_
_entity.id
_entity.type
_entity.pdbx_description
1 polymer ?
#
loop_
_entity_poly.entity_id
_entity_poly.type
_entity_poly.pdbx_seq_one_letter_code
_entity_poly.pdbx_strand_id
1 'polypeptide(L)'
;MFKKTKKGEKSTKEGSGVYQESDVDSIEVSRLELPYREPVKNVSLGSVNTVRDEIDRLLRTYDLRIPVDECELVITKTCGNSVRMNTVASIESYMNELSNCTSVRLIHCNATAEIAQAAPNIGSLGVNPRY
;
A
#
# COMPACT_ATOMS: atom_id res chain seq x y z
N MET A 1 38.34 49.72 -19.12
CA MET A 1 39.28 48.62 -19.42
C MET A 1 39.34 47.67 -18.21
N PHE A 2 39.11 46.38 -18.49
CA PHE A 2 39.20 45.15 -17.66
C PHE A 2 39.22 45.22 -16.12
N LYS A 3 38.33 44.43 -15.49
CA LYS A 3 38.75 43.23 -14.74
C LYS A 3 37.64 42.18 -14.65
N LYS A 4 37.98 40.97 -15.09
CA LYS A 4 37.27 39.71 -14.86
C LYS A 4 37.39 39.32 -13.39
N THR A 5 36.34 38.72 -12.83
CA THR A 5 36.44 37.71 -11.76
C THR A 5 35.54 36.53 -12.10
N LYS A 6 36.17 35.36 -12.23
CA LYS A 6 35.59 34.01 -12.23
C LYS A 6 35.31 33.59 -10.77
N LYS A 7 34.59 32.45 -10.65
CA LYS A 7 34.55 31.54 -9.48
C LYS A 7 33.54 32.03 -8.44
N GLY A 8 32.46 31.34 -8.11
CA GLY A 8 32.11 29.94 -8.28
C GLY A 8 31.55 29.49 -6.95
N GLU A 9 30.26 29.17 -6.87
CA GLU A 9 29.74 28.36 -5.78
C GLU A 9 28.45 27.69 -6.25
N LYS A 10 28.62 26.42 -6.60
CA LYS A 10 27.54 25.46 -6.81
C LYS A 10 27.08 25.07 -5.41
N SER A 11 26.21 25.89 -4.82
CA SER A 11 25.57 25.54 -3.55
C SER A 11 24.40 24.60 -3.86
N THR A 12 24.68 23.32 -3.77
CA THR A 12 23.69 22.24 -3.67
C THR A 12 22.84 22.55 -2.43
N LYS A 13 21.72 23.27 -2.61
CA LYS A 13 20.64 23.17 -1.64
C LYS A 13 19.92 21.90 -1.98
N GLU A 14 20.25 20.87 -1.21
CA GLU A 14 19.39 19.71 -1.00
C GLU A 14 17.98 20.24 -0.80
N GLY A 15 17.16 20.06 -1.83
CA GLY A 15 15.72 20.24 -1.74
C GLY A 15 15.23 19.20 -0.75
N SER A 16 15.26 19.58 0.52
CA SER A 16 14.40 18.99 1.54
C SER A 16 13.00 19.26 1.03
N GLY A 17 12.47 18.32 0.24
CA GLY A 17 11.09 18.29 -0.18
C GLY A 17 10.27 18.15 1.08
N VAL A 18 9.99 19.28 1.72
CA VAL A 18 8.86 19.43 2.61
C VAL A 18 7.68 19.18 1.69
N TYR A 19 7.19 17.95 1.66
CA TYR A 19 5.86 17.68 1.17
C TYR A 19 4.95 18.49 2.10
N GLN A 20 4.60 19.70 1.66
CA GLN A 20 3.42 20.35 2.19
C GLN A 20 2.28 19.42 1.82
N GLU A 21 1.82 18.63 2.79
CA GLU A 21 0.49 18.02 2.80
C GLU A 21 -0.53 19.17 2.77
N SER A 22 -0.62 19.83 1.62
CA SER A 22 -1.62 20.84 1.32
C SER A 22 -2.90 20.09 1.07
N ASP A 23 -3.72 19.87 2.12
CA ASP A 23 -5.13 19.44 2.05
C ASP A 23 -5.46 18.63 0.79
N VAL A 24 -4.62 17.62 0.51
CA VAL A 24 -4.64 16.94 -0.78
C VAL A 24 -5.80 16.01 -0.63
N ASP A 25 -6.82 16.23 -1.45
CA ASP A 25 -8.07 15.48 -1.48
C ASP A 25 -7.78 14.01 -1.11
N SER A 26 -8.23 13.61 0.08
CA SER A 26 -7.82 12.37 0.75
C SER A 26 -9.08 11.58 1.09
N ILE A 27 -9.06 10.29 0.80
CA ILE A 27 -10.15 9.37 1.07
C ILE A 27 -9.83 8.61 2.35
N GLU A 28 -10.67 8.76 3.37
CA GLU A 28 -10.56 7.99 4.59
C GLU A 28 -11.05 6.56 4.39
N VAL A 29 -10.24 5.59 4.80
CA VAL A 29 -10.56 4.18 4.79
C VAL A 29 -10.57 3.65 6.22
N SER A 30 -11.70 3.07 6.62
CA SER A 30 -11.92 2.58 7.98
C SER A 30 -10.91 1.50 8.39
N ARG A 31 -10.44 0.67 7.45
CA ARG A 31 -9.53 -0.45 7.72
C ARG A 31 -8.61 -0.74 6.54
N LEU A 32 -7.30 -0.72 6.81
CA LEU A 32 -6.25 -1.17 5.91
C LEU A 32 -5.63 -2.48 6.42
N GLU A 33 -5.66 -3.52 5.62
CA GLU A 33 -5.02 -4.80 5.91
C GLU A 33 -3.65 -4.84 5.23
N LEU A 34 -2.60 -4.96 6.03
CA LEU A 34 -1.22 -4.99 5.57
C LEU A 34 -0.71 -6.44 5.51
N PRO A 35 0.24 -6.75 4.61
CA PRO A 35 0.84 -8.07 4.57
C PRO A 35 1.67 -8.29 5.84
N TYR A 36 1.50 -9.46 6.47
CA TYR A 36 2.26 -9.89 7.66
C TYR A 36 2.17 -8.98 8.89
N ARG A 37 1.16 -8.10 8.96
CA ARG A 37 0.98 -7.11 10.03
C ARG A 37 -0.47 -7.07 10.51
N GLU A 38 -0.67 -6.45 11.67
CA GLU A 38 -2.02 -6.17 12.15
C GLU A 38 -2.71 -5.13 11.26
N PRO A 39 -4.04 -5.22 11.10
CA PRO A 39 -4.81 -4.26 10.33
C PRO A 39 -4.81 -2.89 11.00
N VAL A 40 -4.59 -1.85 10.20
CA VAL A 40 -4.58 -0.46 10.65
C VAL A 40 -5.98 0.13 10.44
N LYS A 41 -6.42 0.96 11.38
CA LYS A 41 -7.72 1.64 11.31
C LYS A 41 -7.53 3.10 10.90
N ASN A 42 -8.54 3.66 10.23
CA ASN A 42 -8.61 5.07 9.86
C ASN A 42 -7.37 5.56 9.10
N VAL A 43 -7.14 4.99 7.92
CA VAL A 43 -6.03 5.37 7.04
C VAL A 43 -6.56 6.30 5.96
N SER A 44 -5.91 7.44 5.77
CA SER A 44 -6.15 8.32 4.64
C SER A 44 -5.37 7.84 3.41
N LEU A 45 -6.03 7.78 2.26
CA LEU A 45 -5.42 7.54 0.96
C LEU A 45 -5.47 8.81 0.11
N GLY A 46 -4.39 9.22 -0.52
CA GLY A 46 -4.41 10.39 -1.42
C GLY A 46 -5.26 10.12 -2.66
N SER A 47 -6.35 10.85 -2.88
CA SER A 47 -7.31 10.61 -3.97
C SER A 47 -6.69 10.89 -5.35
N VAL A 48 -5.86 11.92 -5.42
CA VAL A 48 -5.13 12.35 -6.64
C VAL A 48 -3.91 11.48 -6.95
N ASN A 49 -3.44 10.69 -5.99
CA ASN A 49 -2.29 9.81 -6.19
C ASN A 49 -2.68 8.60 -7.04
N THR A 50 -1.70 8.10 -7.80
CA THR A 50 -1.87 6.79 -8.43
C THR A 50 -1.87 5.70 -7.36
N VAL A 51 -2.54 4.58 -7.64
CA VAL A 51 -2.52 3.41 -6.76
C VAL A 51 -1.09 2.95 -6.49
N ARG A 52 -0.18 3.04 -7.48
CA ARG A 52 1.24 2.71 -7.33
C ARG A 52 1.97 3.65 -6.36
N ASP A 53 1.78 4.97 -6.50
CA ASP A 53 2.35 5.95 -5.58
C ASP A 53 1.85 5.72 -4.16
N GLU A 54 0.56 5.39 -4.03
CA GLU A 54 -0.05 5.13 -2.72
C GLU A 54 0.48 3.84 -2.09
N ILE A 55 0.72 2.80 -2.88
CA ILE A 55 1.41 1.59 -2.43
C ILE A 55 2.83 1.92 -1.92
N ASP A 56 3.63 2.69 -2.68
CA ASP A 56 4.97 3.11 -2.24
C ASP A 56 4.92 3.87 -0.92
N ARG A 57 3.97 4.82 -0.79
CA ARG A 57 3.75 5.58 0.45
C ARG A 57 3.43 4.66 1.62
N LEU A 58 2.50 3.71 1.45
CA LEU A 58 2.10 2.77 2.50
C LEU A 58 3.27 1.85 2.89
N LEU A 59 4.01 1.32 1.92
CA LEU A 59 5.17 0.46 2.18
C LEU A 59 6.24 1.19 3.02
N ARG A 60 6.53 2.45 2.69
CA ARG A 60 7.48 3.28 3.48
C ARG A 60 6.93 3.62 4.86
N THR A 61 5.64 3.96 4.95
CA THR A 61 4.99 4.34 6.22
C THR A 61 5.01 3.19 7.22
N TYR A 62 4.85 1.94 6.76
CA TYR A 62 4.80 0.75 7.61
C TYR A 62 6.09 -0.07 7.63
N ASP A 63 7.19 0.47 7.11
CA ASP A 63 8.51 -0.18 7.02
C ASP A 63 8.44 -1.59 6.39
N LEU A 64 7.66 -1.72 5.32
CA LEU A 64 7.50 -2.96 4.58
C LEU A 64 8.56 -3.02 3.47
N ARG A 65 9.49 -3.99 3.58
CA ARG A 65 10.56 -4.23 2.59
C ARG A 65 10.06 -5.06 1.40
N ILE A 66 8.97 -4.63 0.80
CA ILE A 66 8.34 -5.30 -0.35
C ILE A 66 8.49 -4.39 -1.57
N PRO A 67 8.85 -4.90 -2.75
CA PRO A 67 8.87 -4.08 -3.95
C PRO A 67 7.45 -3.61 -4.31
N VAL A 68 7.29 -2.33 -4.64
CA VAL A 68 6.02 -1.74 -5.08
C VAL A 68 5.42 -2.49 -6.27
N ASP A 69 6.25 -2.92 -7.21
CA ASP A 69 5.83 -3.71 -8.39
C ASP A 69 5.28 -5.09 -8.05
N GLU A 70 5.53 -5.59 -6.84
CA GLU A 70 4.99 -6.85 -6.34
C GLU A 70 3.77 -6.66 -5.44
N CYS A 71 3.29 -5.42 -5.31
CA CYS A 71 2.17 -5.08 -4.46
C CYS A 71 0.94 -4.65 -5.26
N GLU A 72 -0.23 -4.99 -4.74
CA GLU A 72 -1.52 -4.55 -5.26
C GLU A 72 -2.45 -4.14 -4.13
N LEU A 73 -3.28 -3.13 -4.38
CA LEU A 73 -4.37 -2.76 -3.49
C LEU A 73 -5.68 -3.41 -3.95
N VAL A 74 -6.39 -4.00 -3.00
CA VAL A 74 -7.68 -4.65 -3.23
C VAL A 74 -8.71 -4.08 -2.26
N ILE A 75 -9.80 -3.56 -2.80
CA ILE A 75 -10.93 -3.07 -2.03
C ILE A 75 -11.86 -4.25 -1.75
N THR A 76 -12.14 -4.55 -0.49
CA THR A 76 -13.17 -5.51 -0.10
C THR A 76 -14.44 -4.74 0.26
N LYS A 77 -15.50 -4.94 -0.52
CA LYS A 77 -16.81 -4.30 -0.34
C LYS A 77 -17.63 -4.98 0.75
N THR A 78 -18.57 -4.25 1.34
CA THR A 78 -19.52 -4.78 2.33
C THR A 78 -20.37 -5.94 1.81
N CYS A 79 -20.60 -6.00 0.50
CA CYS A 79 -21.30 -7.10 -0.17
C CYS A 79 -20.46 -8.38 -0.37
N GLY A 80 -19.21 -8.42 0.11
CA GLY A 80 -18.29 -9.55 -0.05
C GLY A 80 -17.52 -9.59 -1.37
N ASN A 81 -17.83 -8.68 -2.30
CA ASN A 81 -17.08 -8.54 -3.55
C ASN A 81 -15.75 -7.83 -3.32
N SER A 82 -14.71 -8.28 -4.02
CA SER A 82 -13.39 -7.63 -4.00
C SER A 82 -13.08 -7.00 -5.36
N VAL A 83 -12.54 -5.79 -5.35
CA VAL A 83 -12.12 -5.05 -6.54
C VAL A 83 -10.62 -4.80 -6.47
N ARG A 84 -9.88 -5.35 -7.43
CA ARG A 84 -8.44 -5.09 -7.55
C ARG A 84 -8.24 -3.74 -8.21
N MET A 85 -7.49 -2.86 -7.56
CA MET A 85 -7.19 -1.53 -8.07
C MET A 85 -6.07 -1.62 -9.09
N ASN A 86 -6.18 -0.87 -10.18
CA ASN A 86 -5.17 -0.78 -11.21
C ASN A 86 -4.06 0.17 -10.75
N THR A 87 -2.81 -0.29 -10.76
CA THR A 87 -1.65 0.47 -10.28
C THR A 87 -1.41 1.79 -11.01
N VAL A 88 -1.83 1.91 -12.28
CA VAL A 88 -1.70 3.17 -13.05
C VAL A 88 -2.89 4.11 -12.90
N ALA A 89 -4.00 3.65 -12.31
CA ALA A 89 -5.18 4.48 -12.08
C ALA A 89 -5.05 5.29 -10.80
N SER A 90 -5.72 6.42 -10.74
CA SER A 90 -5.82 7.25 -9.52
C SER A 90 -6.79 6.63 -8.52
N ILE A 91 -6.55 6.86 -7.23
CA ILE A 91 -7.43 6.38 -6.15
C ILE A 91 -8.86 6.93 -6.29
N GLU A 92 -9.01 8.18 -6.74
CA GLU A 92 -10.30 8.83 -7.02
C GLU A 92 -11.20 8.00 -7.95
N SER A 93 -10.63 7.29 -8.93
CA SER A 93 -11.40 6.44 -9.86
C SER A 93 -12.17 5.32 -9.14
N TYR A 94 -11.81 5.00 -7.90
CA TYR A 94 -12.43 3.98 -7.07
C TYR A 94 -13.26 4.57 -5.91
N MET A 95 -13.54 5.88 -5.91
CA MET A 95 -14.25 6.56 -4.81
C MET A 95 -15.61 5.93 -4.50
N ASN A 96 -16.34 5.47 -5.52
CA ASN A 96 -17.63 4.81 -5.34
C ASN A 96 -17.48 3.44 -4.64
N GLU A 97 -16.44 2.69 -4.98
CA GLU A 97 -16.10 1.43 -4.35
C GLU A 97 -15.56 1.60 -2.93
N LEU A 98 -14.75 2.63 -2.71
CA LEU A 98 -14.23 3.01 -1.39
C LEU A 98 -15.36 3.50 -0.46
N SER A 99 -16.37 4.20 -0.98
CA SER A 99 -17.55 4.62 -0.21
C SER A 99 -18.36 3.43 0.31
N ASN A 100 -18.29 2.27 -0.36
CA ASN A 100 -18.97 1.03 0.04
C ASN A 100 -17.98 -0.06 0.49
N CYS A 101 -16.77 0.35 0.88
CA CYS A 101 -15.74 -0.60 1.31
C CYS A 101 -15.90 -1.00 2.79
N THR A 102 -15.48 -2.21 3.09
CA THR A 102 -15.28 -2.73 4.46
C THR A 102 -13.82 -2.60 4.86
N SER A 103 -12.92 -2.92 3.94
CA SER A 103 -11.49 -2.79 4.11
C SER A 103 -10.79 -2.61 2.76
N VAL A 104 -9.60 -2.05 2.81
CA VAL A 104 -8.62 -2.09 1.72
C VAL A 104 -7.49 -3.01 2.14
N ARG A 105 -7.00 -3.83 1.23
CA ARG A 105 -5.98 -4.85 1.48
C ARG A 105 -4.78 -4.58 0.59
N LEU A 106 -3.60 -4.48 1.20
CA LEU A 106 -2.33 -4.48 0.50
C LEU A 106 -1.85 -5.94 0.38
N ILE A 107 -1.78 -6.44 -0.85
CA ILE A 107 -1.39 -7.82 -1.15
C ILE A 107 0.01 -7.82 -1.73
N HIS A 108 0.86 -8.75 -1.28
CA HIS A 108 2.14 -9.06 -1.90
C HIS A 108 1.93 -10.21 -2.89
N CYS A 109 1.91 -9.91 -4.18
CA CYS A 109 1.52 -10.84 -5.25
C CYS A 109 2.64 -11.79 -5.66
N ASN A 110 3.89 -11.41 -5.39
CA ASN A 110 5.06 -12.27 -5.57
C ASN A 110 5.53 -12.90 -4.25
N ALA A 111 4.68 -12.88 -3.22
CA ALA A 111 4.78 -13.88 -2.17
C ALA A 111 4.49 -15.23 -2.83
N THR A 112 5.52 -15.80 -3.46
CA THR A 112 5.61 -17.24 -3.67
C THR A 112 5.05 -17.88 -2.43
N ALA A 113 4.05 -18.74 -2.61
CA ALA A 113 3.20 -19.28 -1.59
C ALA A 113 3.95 -20.12 -0.52
N GLU A 114 4.82 -19.49 0.28
CA GLU A 114 5.32 -20.03 1.54
C GLU A 114 4.28 -19.89 2.67
N ILE A 115 3.13 -19.25 2.38
CA ILE A 115 1.93 -19.29 3.23
C ILE A 115 0.80 -20.13 2.59
N ALA A 116 1.14 -21.29 2.02
CA ALA A 116 0.20 -22.40 2.00
C ALA A 116 0.02 -23.05 3.39
N GLN A 117 0.64 -22.52 4.46
CA GLN A 117 0.68 -23.14 5.79
C GLN A 117 0.29 -22.19 6.92
N ALA A 118 -0.88 -21.56 6.80
CA ALA A 118 -1.74 -21.42 7.97
C ALA A 118 -2.81 -22.52 7.92
N ALA A 119 -2.39 -23.76 7.69
CA ALA A 119 -3.19 -24.91 8.09
C ALA A 119 -3.17 -24.94 9.62
N PRO A 120 -4.32 -24.86 10.31
CA PRO A 120 -4.37 -25.32 11.69
C PRO A 120 -4.14 -26.84 11.67
N ASN A 121 -2.88 -27.25 11.79
CA ASN A 121 -2.55 -28.58 12.29
C ASN A 121 -2.95 -28.62 13.76
N ILE A 122 -4.22 -28.95 14.09
CA ILE A 122 -4.65 -29.76 15.25
C ILE A 122 -6.07 -30.27 14.95
N GLY A 123 -6.24 -31.59 14.78
CA GLY A 123 -7.56 -32.22 14.76
C GLY A 123 -7.65 -33.58 14.06
N SER A 124 -7.08 -34.61 14.69
CA SER A 124 -7.43 -36.04 14.51
C SER A 124 -6.88 -36.79 13.28
N LEU A 125 -5.60 -37.16 13.38
CA LEU A 125 -5.13 -38.49 12.97
C LEU A 125 -5.87 -39.56 13.80
N GLY A 126 -7.08 -39.89 13.39
CA GLY A 126 -7.77 -41.11 13.78
C GLY A 126 -7.54 -42.19 12.73
N VAL A 127 -6.29 -42.55 12.50
CA VAL A 127 -5.96 -43.82 11.83
C VAL A 127 -6.53 -44.94 12.70
N ASN A 128 -7.55 -45.63 12.21
CA ASN A 128 -7.97 -46.89 12.79
C ASN A 128 -7.52 -48.01 11.84
N PRO A 129 -6.28 -48.54 11.98
CA PRO A 129 -5.94 -49.78 11.32
C PRO A 129 -6.50 -50.95 12.14
N ARG A 130 -7.48 -51.63 11.55
CA ARG A 130 -7.84 -53.05 11.74
C ARG A 130 -7.78 -53.64 13.16
N TYR A 131 -8.95 -54.04 13.67
CA TYR A 131 -9.19 -55.42 14.12
C TYR A 131 -10.54 -55.89 13.56
#